data_AF-A0A9R0RIW8-F1
#
_entry.id   AF-A0A9R0RIW8-F1
#
_cell.length_a   1.000
_cell.length_b   1.000
_cell.length_c   1.000
_cell.angle_alpha   90.00
_cell.angle_beta   90.00
_cell.angle_gamma   90.00
#
_symmetry.space_group_name_H-M   'P 1'
#
loop_
_entity.id
_entity.type
_entity.pdbx_description
1 polymer ?
#
loop_
_entity_poly.entity_id
_entity_poly.type
_entity_poly.pdbx_seq_one_letter_code
_entity_poly.pdbx_strand_id
1 'polypeptide(L)'
;MAVDTTTAAPSHPEGDEGGEEAVRPLLSGAPAEVEDEELDIRYAPYARRDAYGPMGRGPLSAAQVARLVLAGVVLLPLRLVAGVLLVVAYYLVCRVCTLFVGGVGEGRPRLQGLRREAVLRAGRVLSRAMLFVFGFYWIPVSDRSFPNSRDVPKDHYEELERPGAIVSNHVSYVDILYHMSASSPSFVAKNSVSKLPLIGLISKCLGCIFVQRESKCSDSKGVSATTKPLVPNKLR
;
A
#
# COMPACT_ATOMS: atom_id res chain seq x y z
N MET A 1 -49.91 -28.09 27.07
CA MET A 1 -50.25 -29.53 27.08
C MET A 1 -48.96 -30.31 27.20
N ALA A 2 -48.98 -31.33 28.05
CA ALA A 2 -47.89 -32.25 28.42
C ALA A 2 -47.27 -32.96 27.18
N VAL A 3 -46.13 -33.66 27.21
CA VAL A 3 -45.64 -34.69 28.16
C VAL A 3 -44.14 -34.97 27.91
N ASP A 4 -43.39 -35.13 29.02
CA ASP A 4 -42.23 -36.00 29.39
C ASP A 4 -41.39 -36.73 28.31
N THR A 5 -40.07 -36.92 28.48
CA THR A 5 -39.46 -37.92 29.41
C THR A 5 -37.92 -37.74 29.47
N THR A 6 -37.29 -37.59 30.65
CA THR A 6 -36.59 -38.63 31.49
C THR A 6 -35.13 -38.87 31.03
N THR A 7 -34.04 -39.03 31.81
CA THR A 7 -33.61 -38.85 33.20
C THR A 7 -32.11 -39.27 33.25
N ALA A 8 -31.36 -38.70 34.20
CA ALA A 8 -30.16 -39.24 34.86
C ALA A 8 -28.78 -39.25 34.17
N ALA A 9 -27.84 -38.60 34.86
CA ALA A 9 -26.40 -38.87 34.87
C ALA A 9 -26.08 -40.20 35.56
N PRO A 10 -24.83 -40.72 35.43
CA PRO A 10 -24.09 -40.93 36.68
C PRO A 10 -22.57 -40.64 36.61
N SER A 11 -22.11 -40.03 37.73
CA SER A 11 -20.89 -40.28 38.52
C SER A 11 -19.49 -40.47 37.90
N HIS A 12 -18.61 -39.53 38.29
CA HIS A 12 -17.16 -39.73 38.51
C HIS A 12 -16.85 -40.92 39.45
N PRO A 13 -15.68 -41.55 39.28
CA PRO A 13 -14.89 -42.07 40.38
C PRO A 13 -13.61 -41.23 40.59
N GLU A 14 -13.28 -40.98 41.86
CA GLU A 14 -11.99 -40.49 42.35
C GLU A 14 -11.04 -41.65 42.69
N GLY A 15 -9.73 -41.36 42.74
CA GLY A 15 -8.64 -42.20 43.27
C GLY A 15 -7.83 -42.91 42.18
N ASP A 16 -6.51 -43.02 42.20
CA ASP A 16 -5.50 -42.78 43.23
C ASP A 16 -4.08 -42.81 42.60
N GLU A 17 -3.13 -42.28 43.36
CA GLU A 17 -1.67 -42.17 43.25
C GLU A 17 -0.80 -42.92 42.21
N GLY A 18 0.26 -42.21 41.78
CA GLY A 18 1.63 -42.73 41.84
C GLY A 18 2.22 -43.32 40.55
N GLY A 19 3.09 -42.56 39.87
CA GLY A 19 3.93 -43.12 38.80
C GLY A 19 4.68 -42.08 38.00
N GLU A 20 5.94 -41.87 38.37
CA GLU A 20 6.95 -41.06 37.68
C GLU A 20 7.22 -41.65 36.28
N GLU A 21 6.45 -41.25 35.26
CA GLU A 21 6.76 -41.58 33.87
C GLU A 21 7.20 -40.32 33.13
N ALA A 22 8.49 -40.30 32.81
CA ALA A 22 9.16 -39.23 32.10
C ALA A 22 8.35 -38.80 30.87
N VAL A 23 7.81 -37.58 30.91
CA VAL A 23 7.18 -36.91 29.78
C VAL A 23 8.24 -36.68 28.71
N ARG A 24 8.43 -37.68 27.85
CA ARG A 24 9.04 -37.49 26.54
C ARG A 24 8.18 -36.46 25.81
N PRO A 25 8.72 -35.33 25.32
CA PRO A 25 7.94 -34.44 24.48
C PRO A 25 7.60 -35.22 23.20
N LEU A 26 6.34 -35.63 23.09
CA LEU A 26 5.77 -36.08 21.83
C LEU A 26 5.83 -34.88 20.89
N LEU A 27 6.79 -34.94 19.97
CA LEU A 27 6.86 -34.14 18.75
C LEU A 27 5.52 -34.31 18.00
N SER A 28 4.56 -33.42 18.25
CA SER A 28 3.29 -33.38 17.53
C SER A 28 3.26 -32.14 16.67
N GLY A 29 3.48 -32.34 15.36
CA GLY A 29 3.37 -31.31 14.33
C GLY A 29 1.92 -30.90 13.98
N ALA A 30 0.93 -31.39 14.71
CA ALA A 30 -0.49 -31.16 14.42
C ALA A 30 -1.08 -29.77 14.79
N PRO A 31 -0.62 -29.04 15.83
CA PRO A 31 -1.24 -27.75 16.17
C PRO A 31 -0.95 -26.65 15.15
N ALA A 32 0.25 -26.67 14.55
CA ALA A 32 0.72 -25.60 13.66
C ALA A 32 0.03 -25.63 12.29
N GLU A 33 -0.27 -26.82 11.75
CA GLU A 33 -0.86 -26.96 10.41
C GLU A 33 -2.33 -26.48 10.39
N VAL A 34 -3.09 -26.74 11.46
CA VAL A 34 -4.49 -26.30 11.57
C VAL A 34 -4.60 -24.79 11.75
N GLU A 35 -3.67 -24.17 12.49
CA GLU A 35 -3.60 -22.71 12.66
C GLU A 35 -3.24 -22.00 11.34
N ASP A 36 -2.30 -22.55 10.57
CA ASP A 36 -1.88 -21.99 9.27
C ASP A 36 -3.03 -22.03 8.24
N GLU A 37 -3.82 -23.11 8.20
CA GLU A 37 -4.98 -23.19 7.31
C GLU A 37 -6.09 -22.19 7.66
N GLU A 38 -6.37 -21.97 8.96
CA GLU A 38 -7.36 -20.98 9.39
C GLU A 38 -6.92 -19.54 9.05
N LEU A 39 -5.62 -19.25 9.20
CA LEU A 39 -5.02 -17.97 8.81
C LEU A 39 -5.06 -17.77 7.30
N ASP A 40 -4.77 -18.80 6.51
CA ASP A 40 -4.85 -18.76 5.05
C ASP A 40 -6.29 -18.53 4.57
N ILE A 41 -7.31 -19.06 5.26
CA ILE A 41 -8.71 -18.77 4.95
C ILE A 41 -9.05 -17.31 5.29
N ARG A 42 -8.68 -16.86 6.50
CA ARG A 42 -8.99 -15.50 6.98
C ARG A 42 -8.28 -14.41 6.17
N TYR A 43 -7.07 -14.71 5.71
CA TYR A 43 -6.20 -13.81 4.96
C TYR A 43 -5.86 -14.38 3.58
N ALA A 44 -6.85 -14.96 2.90
CA ALA A 44 -6.68 -15.60 1.58
C ALA A 44 -5.90 -14.78 0.53
N PRO A 45 -6.03 -13.43 0.46
CA PRO A 45 -5.19 -12.64 -0.46
C PRO A 45 -3.69 -12.63 -0.11
N TYR A 46 -3.33 -12.99 1.11
CA TYR A 46 -1.96 -13.03 1.64
C TYR A 46 -1.42 -14.46 1.82
N ALA A 47 -2.27 -15.48 1.66
CA ALA A 47 -1.88 -16.88 1.65
C ALA A 47 -0.84 -17.13 0.55
N ARG A 48 0.33 -17.64 0.93
CA ARG A 48 1.43 -17.93 -0.01
C ARG A 48 1.60 -19.43 -0.18
N ARG A 49 1.38 -19.89 -1.43
CA ARG A 49 1.57 -21.28 -1.85
C ARG A 49 2.68 -21.39 -2.91
N ASP A 50 3.74 -20.60 -2.74
CA ASP A 50 4.87 -20.60 -3.65
C ASP A 50 5.89 -21.69 -3.28
N ALA A 51 6.95 -21.81 -4.09
CA ALA A 51 8.02 -22.79 -3.88
C ALA A 51 8.81 -22.58 -2.57
N TYR A 52 8.53 -21.51 -1.82
CA TYR A 52 9.16 -21.21 -0.54
C TYR A 52 8.30 -21.66 0.65
N GLY A 53 7.16 -22.31 0.42
CA GLY A 53 6.29 -22.87 1.45
C GLY A 53 5.49 -21.82 2.25
N PRO A 54 4.70 -22.26 3.24
CA PRO A 54 3.91 -21.37 4.08
C PRO A 54 4.79 -20.31 4.74
N MET A 55 4.37 -19.05 4.62
CA MET A 55 5.13 -17.88 5.08
C MET A 55 6.57 -17.74 4.53
N GLY A 56 6.97 -18.51 3.53
CA GLY A 56 8.35 -18.54 3.00
C GLY A 56 9.35 -19.32 3.86
N ARG A 57 8.86 -20.22 4.73
CA ARG A 57 9.69 -21.03 5.66
C ARG A 57 9.92 -22.47 5.22
N GLY A 58 9.53 -22.81 4.01
CA GLY A 58 9.74 -24.13 3.44
C GLY A 58 11.24 -24.47 3.29
N PRO A 59 11.60 -25.76 3.32
CA PRO A 59 12.98 -26.19 3.11
C PRO A 59 13.44 -25.83 1.69
N LEU A 60 14.59 -25.16 1.59
CA LEU A 60 15.19 -24.77 0.31
C LEU A 60 16.44 -25.61 0.02
N SER A 61 16.58 -26.03 -1.23
CA SER A 61 17.80 -26.69 -1.69
C SER A 61 18.99 -25.70 -1.65
N ALA A 62 20.21 -26.21 -1.42
CA ALA A 62 21.41 -25.39 -1.41
C ALA A 62 21.60 -24.56 -2.70
N ALA A 63 21.18 -25.12 -3.85
CA ALA A 63 21.20 -24.41 -5.13
C ALA A 63 20.23 -23.22 -5.19
N GLN A 64 19.02 -23.35 -4.63
CA GLN A 64 18.06 -22.24 -4.53
C GLN A 64 18.55 -21.16 -3.59
N VAL A 65 19.12 -21.55 -2.45
CA VAL A 65 19.74 -20.60 -1.50
C VAL A 65 20.87 -19.85 -2.19
N ALA A 66 21.77 -20.54 -2.89
CA ALA A 66 22.88 -19.90 -3.62
C ALA A 66 22.37 -18.91 -4.69
N ARG A 67 21.32 -19.26 -5.45
CA ARG A 67 20.68 -18.36 -6.42
C ARG A 67 20.06 -17.14 -5.75
N LEU A 68 19.37 -17.33 -4.62
CA LEU A 68 18.74 -16.24 -3.87
C LEU A 68 19.78 -15.29 -3.28
N VAL A 69 20.87 -15.84 -2.73
CA VAL A 69 22.00 -15.04 -2.22
C VAL A 69 22.68 -14.28 -3.36
N LEU A 70 22.96 -14.92 -4.49
CA LEU A 70 23.55 -14.25 -5.65
C LEU A 70 22.64 -13.14 -6.18
N ALA A 71 21.34 -13.41 -6.33
CA ALA A 71 20.36 -12.40 -6.70
C ALA A 71 20.28 -11.28 -5.65
N GLY A 72 20.31 -11.59 -4.37
CA GLY A 72 20.34 -10.60 -3.28
C GLY A 72 21.59 -9.73 -3.32
N VAL A 73 22.77 -10.30 -3.59
CA VAL A 73 24.04 -9.55 -3.62
C VAL A 73 24.20 -8.72 -4.89
N VAL A 74 23.63 -9.17 -6.02
CA VAL A 74 23.82 -8.48 -7.33
C VAL A 74 22.60 -7.65 -7.72
N LEU A 75 21.41 -8.26 -7.73
CA LEU A 75 20.20 -7.63 -8.24
C LEU A 75 19.64 -6.58 -7.28
N LEU A 76 19.69 -6.82 -5.96
CA LEU A 76 19.20 -5.86 -4.97
C LEU A 76 19.95 -4.53 -5.00
N PRO A 77 21.30 -4.45 -4.92
CA PRO A 77 21.99 -3.17 -4.97
C PRO A 77 21.81 -2.49 -6.32
N LEU A 78 21.80 -3.25 -7.42
CA LEU A 78 21.53 -2.70 -8.75
C LEU A 78 20.15 -2.01 -8.81
N ARG A 79 19.11 -2.68 -8.31
CA ARG A 79 17.75 -2.11 -8.24
C ARG A 79 17.67 -0.93 -7.28
N LEU A 80 18.39 -0.97 -6.15
CA LEU A 80 18.45 0.14 -5.21
C LEU A 80 19.08 1.39 -5.86
N VAL A 81 20.21 1.22 -6.53
CA VAL A 81 20.89 2.31 -7.25
C VAL A 81 19.98 2.87 -8.34
N ALA A 82 19.38 2.01 -9.16
CA ALA A 82 18.44 2.44 -10.20
C ALA A 82 17.25 3.21 -9.59
N GLY A 83 16.69 2.73 -8.49
CA GLY A 83 15.61 3.42 -7.78
C GLY A 83 16.01 4.78 -7.23
N VAL A 84 17.19 4.89 -6.61
CA VAL A 84 17.72 6.18 -6.13
C VAL A 84 17.92 7.15 -7.30
N LEU A 85 18.47 6.69 -8.42
CA LEU A 85 18.66 7.52 -9.62
C LEU A 85 17.33 8.04 -10.17
N LEU A 86 16.26 7.23 -10.18
CA LEU A 86 14.93 7.67 -10.59
C LEU A 86 14.34 8.72 -9.64
N VAL A 87 14.52 8.56 -8.32
CA VAL A 87 14.07 9.56 -7.34
C VAL A 87 14.83 10.87 -7.52
N VAL A 88 16.16 10.80 -7.71
CA VAL A 88 16.99 11.98 -7.97
C VAL A 88 16.58 12.65 -9.27
N ALA A 89 16.36 11.90 -10.35
CA ALA A 89 15.88 12.43 -11.62
C ALA A 89 14.53 13.17 -11.43
N TYR A 90 13.59 12.59 -10.69
CA TYR A 90 12.31 13.25 -10.44
C TYR A 90 12.45 14.50 -9.58
N TYR A 91 13.32 14.45 -8.57
CA TYR A 91 13.66 15.60 -7.76
C TYR A 91 14.25 16.73 -8.62
N LEU A 92 15.15 16.43 -9.56
CA LEU A 92 15.72 17.42 -10.47
C LEU A 92 14.67 18.05 -11.37
N VAL A 93 13.74 17.26 -11.93
CA VAL A 93 12.59 17.80 -12.68
C VAL A 93 11.77 18.75 -11.81
N CYS A 94 11.39 18.32 -10.62
CA CYS A 94 10.67 19.17 -9.67
C CYS A 94 11.47 20.43 -9.32
N ARG A 95 12.79 20.31 -9.13
CA ARG A 95 13.69 21.42 -8.81
C ARG A 95 13.71 22.43 -9.95
N VAL A 96 13.95 22.00 -11.18
CA VAL A 96 13.96 22.86 -12.37
C VAL A 96 12.60 23.54 -12.57
N CYS A 97 11.49 22.83 -12.42
CA CYS A 97 10.15 23.42 -12.55
C CYS A 97 9.82 24.43 -11.44
N THR A 98 10.47 24.31 -10.27
CA THR A 98 10.32 25.24 -9.15
C THR A 98 11.34 26.37 -9.15
N LEU A 99 12.39 26.31 -9.98
CA LEU A 99 13.27 27.45 -10.19
C LEU A 99 12.42 28.64 -10.67
N PHE A 100 12.63 29.80 -10.04
CA PHE A 100 11.91 31.05 -10.31
C PHE A 100 10.42 31.08 -9.90
N VAL A 101 9.91 30.06 -9.22
CA VAL A 101 8.60 30.15 -8.53
C VAL A 101 8.87 30.69 -7.13
N GLY A 102 8.73 32.00 -6.95
CA GLY A 102 8.87 32.67 -5.64
C GLY A 102 7.92 32.04 -4.62
N GLY A 103 8.46 31.49 -3.53
CA GLY A 103 7.66 30.85 -2.47
C GLY A 103 8.18 29.51 -1.93
N VAL A 104 9.39 29.09 -2.31
CA VAL A 104 10.01 27.84 -1.80
C VAL A 104 10.24 27.86 -0.27
N GLY A 105 10.08 29.01 0.39
CA GLY A 105 10.30 29.18 1.82
C GLY A 105 9.32 28.42 2.72
N GLU A 106 8.01 28.51 2.51
CA GLU A 106 7.05 28.08 3.55
C GLU A 106 5.73 27.49 3.02
N GLY A 107 5.53 27.43 1.70
CA GLY A 107 4.25 27.02 1.09
C GLY A 107 4.36 25.95 0.01
N ARG A 108 3.21 25.36 -0.37
CA ARG A 108 3.12 24.52 -1.57
C ARG A 108 3.52 25.37 -2.79
N PRO A 109 4.52 24.98 -3.60
CA PRO A 109 4.84 25.69 -4.82
C PRO A 109 3.63 25.60 -5.74
N ARG A 110 2.99 26.73 -6.02
CA ARG A 110 1.79 26.80 -6.87
C ARG A 110 2.23 26.71 -8.33
N LEU A 111 2.61 25.51 -8.75
CA LEU A 111 2.92 25.20 -10.14
C LEU A 111 1.63 25.33 -10.95
N GLN A 112 1.64 26.17 -11.99
CA GLN A 112 0.51 26.37 -12.90
C GLN A 112 0.94 26.08 -14.33
N GLY A 113 -0.02 25.71 -15.17
CA GLY A 113 0.17 25.48 -16.61
C GLY A 113 1.21 24.40 -16.93
N LEU A 114 2.09 24.69 -17.89
CA LEU A 114 3.07 23.76 -18.47
C LEU A 114 4.00 23.13 -17.43
N ARG A 115 4.37 23.86 -16.37
CA ARG A 115 5.27 23.35 -15.32
C ARG A 115 4.60 22.25 -14.50
N ARG A 116 3.31 22.42 -14.18
CA ARG A 116 2.53 21.40 -13.47
C ARG A 116 2.33 20.17 -14.33
N GLU A 117 2.00 20.37 -15.61
CA GLU A 117 1.85 19.27 -16.55
C GLU A 117 3.15 18.48 -16.73
N ALA A 118 4.29 19.17 -16.85
CA ALA A 118 5.60 18.52 -16.92
C ALA A 118 5.90 17.67 -15.67
N VAL A 119 5.63 18.19 -14.47
CA VAL A 119 5.81 17.43 -13.22
C VAL A 119 4.90 16.20 -13.17
N LEU A 120 3.63 16.33 -13.53
CA LEU A 120 2.68 15.20 -13.50
C LEU A 120 3.03 14.13 -14.55
N ARG A 121 3.39 14.54 -15.77
CA ARG A 121 3.86 13.61 -16.82
C ARG A 121 5.15 12.91 -16.41
N ALA A 122 6.12 13.65 -15.89
CA ALA A 122 7.37 13.08 -15.39
C ALA A 122 7.09 12.10 -14.24
N GLY A 123 6.23 12.48 -13.28
CA GLY A 123 5.80 11.61 -12.19
C GLY A 123 5.17 10.30 -12.71
N ARG A 124 4.26 10.39 -13.67
CA ARG A 124 3.64 9.21 -14.31
C ARG A 124 4.67 8.26 -14.91
N VAL A 125 5.58 8.78 -15.73
CA VAL A 125 6.61 7.98 -16.42
C VAL A 125 7.63 7.41 -15.44
N LEU A 126 8.15 8.23 -14.52
CA LEU A 126 9.17 7.83 -13.56
C LEU A 126 8.61 6.85 -12.52
N SER A 127 7.36 7.00 -12.09
CA SER A 127 6.71 6.00 -11.23
C SER A 127 6.49 4.67 -11.96
N ARG A 128 6.13 4.69 -13.25
CA ARG A 128 6.04 3.46 -14.05
C ARG A 128 7.41 2.79 -14.22
N ALA A 129 8.47 3.57 -14.43
CA ALA A 129 9.84 3.07 -14.48
C ALA A 129 10.28 2.49 -13.12
N MET A 130 9.94 3.13 -12.00
CA MET A 130 10.23 2.61 -10.66
C MET A 130 9.52 1.27 -10.40
N LEU A 131 8.25 1.14 -10.83
CA LEU A 131 7.52 -0.13 -10.78
C LEU A 131 8.23 -1.23 -11.57
N PHE A 132 8.74 -0.90 -12.76
CA PHE A 132 9.55 -1.83 -13.57
C PHE A 132 10.83 -2.25 -12.84
N VAL A 133 11.56 -1.32 -12.21
CA VAL A 133 12.77 -1.61 -11.40
C VAL A 133 12.45 -2.56 -10.23
N PHE A 134 11.29 -2.42 -9.60
CA PHE A 134 10.84 -3.34 -8.54
C PHE A 134 10.36 -4.70 -9.07
N GLY A 135 10.20 -4.86 -10.39
CA GLY A 135 9.79 -6.11 -11.03
C GLY A 135 8.30 -6.17 -11.38
N PHE A 136 7.56 -5.07 -11.25
CA PHE A 136 6.16 -4.97 -11.66
C PHE A 136 6.04 -4.63 -13.15
N TYR A 137 6.37 -5.60 -13.99
CA TYR A 137 6.34 -5.46 -15.44
C TYR A 137 4.92 -5.28 -15.97
N TRP A 138 4.00 -6.11 -15.50
CA TRP A 138 2.59 -6.12 -15.88
C TRP A 138 1.71 -6.02 -14.65
N ILE A 139 0.69 -5.16 -14.70
CA ILE A 139 -0.27 -4.99 -13.62
C ILE A 139 -1.65 -5.25 -14.23
N PRO A 140 -2.23 -6.44 -14.03
CA PRO A 140 -3.56 -6.73 -14.51
C PRO A 140 -4.58 -5.92 -13.71
N VAL A 141 -5.36 -5.09 -14.40
CA VAL A 141 -6.46 -4.33 -13.81
C VAL A 141 -7.75 -5.08 -14.13
N SER A 142 -8.53 -5.41 -13.11
CA SER A 142 -9.83 -6.05 -13.26
C SER A 142 -10.89 -5.14 -12.66
N ASP A 143 -11.71 -4.53 -13.53
CA ASP A 143 -12.82 -3.70 -13.09
C ASP A 143 -13.98 -4.57 -12.64
N ARG A 144 -14.12 -4.73 -11.33
CA ARG A 144 -15.33 -5.29 -10.71
C ARG A 144 -16.37 -4.18 -10.57
N SER A 145 -16.87 -3.69 -11.70
CA SER A 145 -18.02 -2.78 -11.68
C SER A 145 -19.26 -3.59 -11.31
N PHE A 146 -19.88 -3.28 -10.18
CA PHE A 146 -21.13 -3.91 -9.79
C PHE A 146 -22.21 -3.62 -10.85
N PRO A 147 -23.01 -4.62 -11.28
CA PRO A 147 -24.06 -4.42 -12.28
C PRO A 147 -25.04 -3.28 -11.93
N ASN A 148 -25.27 -3.03 -10.63
CA ASN A 148 -26.17 -1.99 -10.12
C ASN A 148 -25.54 -0.58 -10.06
N SER A 149 -24.30 -0.40 -10.53
CA SER A 149 -23.72 0.94 -10.75
C SER A 149 -24.08 1.52 -12.13
N ARG A 150 -24.77 0.73 -12.97
CA ARG A 150 -25.16 1.10 -14.35
C ARG A 150 -26.40 1.97 -14.45
N ASP A 151 -27.07 2.27 -13.32
CA ASP A 151 -28.19 3.21 -13.28
C ASP A 151 -27.72 4.68 -13.22
N VAL A 152 -26.41 4.92 -13.17
CA VAL A 152 -25.84 6.23 -13.50
C VAL A 152 -25.53 6.19 -15.00
N PRO A 153 -26.25 6.96 -15.86
CA PRO A 153 -26.02 6.97 -17.29
C PRO A 153 -24.53 7.15 -17.62
N LYS A 154 -24.02 6.29 -18.52
CA LYS A 154 -22.64 6.32 -19.03
C LYS A 154 -22.26 7.66 -19.65
N ASP A 155 -23.27 8.41 -20.03
CA ASP A 155 -23.22 9.68 -20.72
C ASP A 155 -22.81 10.84 -19.79
N HIS A 156 -22.75 10.61 -18.46
CA HIS A 156 -22.33 11.63 -17.48
C HIS A 156 -20.88 11.51 -17.01
N TYR A 157 -20.13 10.48 -17.40
CA TYR A 157 -18.73 10.34 -16.99
C TYR A 157 -17.78 11.13 -17.91
N GLU A 158 -18.18 11.37 -19.15
CA GLU A 158 -17.38 12.16 -20.11
C GLU A 158 -17.52 13.67 -19.90
N GLU A 159 -18.49 14.13 -19.10
CA GLU A 159 -18.83 15.56 -18.99
C GLU A 159 -18.63 16.19 -17.60
N LEU A 160 -18.13 15.43 -16.63
CA LEU A 160 -17.85 15.95 -15.31
C LEU A 160 -16.35 15.84 -15.03
N GLU A 161 -15.63 16.92 -15.34
CA GLU A 161 -14.39 17.35 -14.67
C GLU A 161 -14.63 17.58 -13.16
N ARG A 162 -15.41 16.73 -12.50
CA ARG A 162 -15.67 16.80 -11.07
C ARG A 162 -14.44 16.23 -10.36
N PRO A 163 -13.95 16.93 -9.33
CA PRO A 163 -12.86 16.42 -8.51
C PRO A 163 -13.30 15.10 -7.86
N GLY A 164 -12.72 13.99 -8.31
CA GLY A 164 -12.91 12.66 -7.75
C GLY A 164 -11.84 12.33 -6.71
N ALA A 165 -12.21 11.53 -5.71
CA ALA A 165 -11.28 10.97 -4.73
C ALA A 165 -11.11 9.48 -4.97
N ILE A 166 -9.86 9.02 -5.01
CA ILE A 166 -9.53 7.59 -5.10
C ILE A 166 -9.34 7.08 -3.67
N VAL A 167 -10.14 6.09 -3.29
CA VAL A 167 -10.01 5.38 -2.00
C VAL A 167 -9.58 3.95 -2.30
N SER A 168 -8.39 3.59 -1.87
CA SER A 168 -7.88 2.22 -1.95
C SER A 168 -7.43 1.75 -0.58
N ASN A 169 -7.37 0.43 -0.41
CA ASN A 169 -6.54 -0.15 0.64
C ASN A 169 -5.10 0.34 0.48
N HIS A 170 -4.40 0.52 1.60
CA HIS A 170 -2.98 0.85 1.62
C HIS A 170 -2.20 -0.35 2.16
N VAL A 171 -1.70 -1.18 1.24
CA VAL A 171 -0.99 -2.43 1.55
C VAL A 171 0.52 -2.20 1.56
N SER A 172 1.01 -1.30 0.69
CA SER A 172 2.45 -1.10 0.52
C SER A 172 2.80 0.29 0.01
N TYR A 173 4.06 0.68 0.15
CA TYR A 173 4.60 1.89 -0.49
C TYR A 173 4.44 1.88 -2.02
N VAL A 174 4.31 0.68 -2.62
CA VAL A 174 4.08 0.50 -4.06
C VAL A 174 2.77 1.14 -4.52
N ASP A 175 1.78 1.28 -3.63
CA ASP A 175 0.47 1.87 -3.95
C ASP A 175 0.61 3.30 -4.46
N ILE A 176 1.53 4.08 -3.88
CA ILE A 176 1.80 5.46 -4.30
C ILE A 176 2.34 5.49 -5.73
N LEU A 177 3.24 4.56 -6.06
CA LEU A 177 3.82 4.47 -7.41
C LEU A 177 2.78 4.03 -8.43
N TYR A 178 1.93 3.06 -8.06
CA TYR A 178 0.82 2.62 -8.91
C TYR A 178 -0.14 3.77 -9.21
N HIS A 179 -0.67 4.42 -8.18
CA HIS A 179 -1.60 5.54 -8.34
C HIS A 179 -0.96 6.71 -9.11
N MET A 180 0.30 7.03 -8.85
CA MET A 180 1.02 8.05 -9.62
C MET A 180 1.13 7.70 -11.10
N SER A 181 1.37 6.43 -11.42
CA SER A 181 1.48 5.93 -12.80
C SER A 181 0.14 5.83 -13.53
N ALA A 182 -0.95 5.52 -12.84
CA ALA A 182 -2.26 5.31 -13.46
C ALA A 182 -3.08 6.61 -13.55
N SER A 183 -3.24 7.31 -12.42
CA SER A 183 -4.16 8.44 -12.29
C SER A 183 -3.48 9.76 -11.91
N SER A 184 -2.19 9.72 -11.53
CA SER A 184 -1.41 10.90 -11.12
C SER A 184 -2.12 11.81 -10.11
N PRO A 185 -2.70 11.26 -9.02
CA PRO A 185 -3.50 12.03 -8.08
C PRO A 185 -2.60 12.85 -7.13
N SER A 186 -3.22 13.76 -6.38
CA SER A 186 -2.61 14.34 -5.19
C SER A 186 -2.87 13.42 -3.98
N PHE A 187 -1.86 13.22 -3.13
CA PHE A 187 -1.96 12.33 -1.97
C PHE A 187 -2.21 13.07 -0.66
N VAL A 188 -2.75 12.37 0.33
CA VAL A 188 -2.78 12.83 1.72
C VAL A 188 -1.63 12.17 2.48
N ALA A 189 -0.79 12.95 3.14
CA ALA A 189 0.43 12.46 3.79
C ALA A 189 0.65 13.09 5.18
N LYS A 190 1.51 12.49 6.02
CA LYS A 190 1.93 13.11 7.29
C LYS A 190 2.77 14.36 7.03
N ASN A 191 2.68 15.35 7.92
CA ASN A 191 3.48 16.58 7.80
C ASN A 191 5.00 16.33 7.75
N SER A 192 5.50 15.26 8.40
CA SER A 192 6.91 14.86 8.35
C SER A 192 7.39 14.52 6.95
N VAL A 193 6.53 14.00 6.06
CA VAL A 193 6.87 13.68 4.66
C VAL A 193 7.31 14.92 3.89
N SER A 194 6.74 16.08 4.21
CA SER A 194 7.09 17.37 3.57
C SER A 194 8.52 17.82 3.88
N LYS A 195 9.14 17.28 4.93
CA LYS A 195 10.47 17.62 5.44
C LYS A 195 11.55 16.62 5.01
N LEU A 196 11.17 15.50 4.40
CA LEU A 196 12.13 14.49 3.96
C LEU A 196 13.00 15.04 2.83
N PRO A 197 14.31 14.71 2.81
CA PRO A 197 15.18 15.09 1.71
C PRO A 197 14.66 14.45 0.40
N LEU A 198 14.72 15.21 -0.70
CA LEU A 198 14.20 14.87 -2.03
C LEU A 198 12.66 14.73 -2.08
N ILE A 199 12.11 13.80 -1.31
CA ILE A 199 10.69 13.43 -1.26
C ILE A 199 9.82 14.61 -0.82
N GLY A 200 10.32 15.46 0.08
CA GLY A 200 9.60 16.65 0.55
C GLY A 200 9.29 17.64 -0.57
N LEU A 201 10.23 17.89 -1.48
CA LEU A 201 9.99 18.74 -2.65
C LEU A 201 9.03 18.06 -3.63
N ILE A 202 9.26 16.78 -3.93
CA ILE A 202 8.41 16.00 -4.84
C ILE A 202 6.96 16.00 -4.37
N SER A 203 6.72 15.67 -3.09
CA SER A 203 5.37 15.64 -2.52
C SER A 203 4.68 17.02 -2.52
N LYS A 204 5.43 18.09 -2.32
CA LYS A 204 4.92 19.47 -2.47
C LYS A 204 4.53 19.79 -3.92
N CYS A 205 5.36 19.40 -4.91
CA CYS A 205 5.08 19.60 -6.33
C CYS A 205 3.89 18.78 -6.83
N LEU A 206 3.67 17.59 -6.27
CA LEU A 206 2.49 16.75 -6.53
C LEU A 206 1.19 17.28 -5.88
N GLY A 207 1.29 18.33 -5.06
CA GLY A 207 0.14 18.93 -4.40
C GLY A 207 -0.35 18.12 -3.20
N CYS A 208 0.52 17.33 -2.54
CA CYS A 208 0.13 16.52 -1.40
C CYS A 208 -0.46 17.38 -0.26
N ILE A 209 -1.53 16.86 0.35
CA ILE A 209 -2.18 17.43 1.52
C ILE A 209 -1.55 16.85 2.78
N PHE A 210 -0.85 17.70 3.55
CA PHE A 210 -0.18 17.29 4.76
C PHE A 210 -1.11 17.40 5.97
N VAL A 211 -1.22 16.31 6.74
CA VAL A 211 -2.03 16.22 7.96
C VAL A 211 -1.10 16.06 9.17
N GLN A 212 -1.42 16.76 10.25
CA GLN A 212 -0.71 16.71 11.52
C GLN A 212 -1.59 16.01 12.55
N ARG A 213 -1.31 14.73 12.84
CA ARG A 213 -2.11 13.89 13.74
C ARG A 213 -1.59 13.87 15.18
N GLU A 214 -0.34 14.27 15.41
CA GLU A 214 0.37 14.05 16.68
C GLU A 214 0.31 15.26 17.65
N SER A 215 -0.15 16.43 17.21
CA SER A 215 -0.37 17.57 18.10
C SER A 215 -1.83 17.61 18.53
N LYS A 216 -2.12 17.13 19.75
CA LYS A 216 -3.27 17.60 20.55
C LYS A 216 -3.05 19.09 20.83
N CYS A 217 -3.32 19.93 19.84
CA CYS A 217 -3.54 21.36 20.03
C CYS A 217 -4.93 21.60 19.46
N SER A 218 -5.76 22.33 20.20
CA SER A 218 -7.20 22.55 20.02
C SER A 218 -7.59 23.32 18.74
N ASP A 219 -6.79 23.22 17.68
CA ASP A 219 -6.96 23.93 16.42
C ASP A 219 -6.59 23.03 15.21
N SER A 220 -6.95 21.74 15.28
CA SER A 220 -6.78 20.81 14.16
C SER A 220 -7.75 21.19 13.05
N LYS A 221 -7.35 22.14 12.20
CA LYS A 221 -8.03 22.39 10.91
C LYS A 221 -8.00 21.09 10.11
N GLY A 222 -9.13 20.40 10.10
CA GLY A 222 -9.34 19.21 9.31
C GLY A 222 -9.11 19.48 7.82
N VAL A 223 -9.01 18.40 7.05
CA VAL A 223 -8.75 18.38 5.60
C VAL A 223 -9.67 19.32 4.80
N SER A 224 -10.84 19.66 5.35
CA SER A 224 -11.82 20.61 4.79
C SER A 224 -11.29 22.03 4.54
N ALA A 225 -10.21 22.47 5.18
CA ALA A 225 -9.71 23.84 5.01
C ALA A 225 -8.87 24.07 3.73
N THR A 226 -8.49 23.00 3.00
CA THR A 226 -7.59 23.13 1.82
C THR A 226 -8.23 22.82 0.47
N THR A 227 -9.49 22.37 0.44
CA THR A 227 -10.21 22.14 -0.81
C THR A 227 -10.83 23.44 -1.33
N LYS A 228 -10.02 24.30 -1.97
CA LYS A 228 -10.58 25.19 -2.99
C LYS A 228 -10.76 24.34 -4.26
N PRO A 229 -11.96 24.27 -4.84
CA PRO A 229 -12.16 23.55 -6.09
C PRO A 229 -11.23 24.13 -7.15
N LEU A 230 -10.49 23.24 -7.83
CA LEU A 230 -9.82 23.57 -9.08
C LEU A 230 -10.93 23.93 -10.05
N VAL A 231 -11.14 25.23 -10.25
CA VAL A 231 -12.01 25.73 -11.32
C VAL A 231 -11.36 25.27 -12.63
N PRO A 232 -12.08 24.54 -13.50
CA PRO A 232 -11.53 24.14 -14.78
C PRO A 232 -11.22 25.39 -15.58
N ASN A 233 -9.95 25.52 -15.98
CA ASN A 233 -9.49 26.60 -16.82
C ASN A 233 -10.02 26.31 -18.23
N LYS A 234 -11.19 26.88 -18.58
CA LYS A 234 -11.71 26.86 -19.95
C LYS A 234 -10.68 27.54 -20.85
N LEU A 235 -9.87 26.75 -21.55
CA LEU A 235 -9.11 27.20 -22.70
C LEU A 235 -10.11 27.42 -23.84
N ARG A 236 -10.32 28.69 -24.19
CA ARG A 236 -10.73 29.11 -25.54
C ARG A 236 -9.47 29.33 -26.36
#